data_AF-X0Q847-F1
#
_entry.id   AF-X0Q847-F1
#
_cell.length_a   1.000
_cell.length_b   1.000
_cell.length_c   1.000
_cell.angle_alpha   90.00
_cell.angle_beta   90.00
_cell.angle_gamma   90.00
#
_symmetry.space_group_name_H-M   'P 1'
#
loop_
_entity.id
_entity.type
_entity.pdbx_description
1 polymer ?
#
loop_
_entity_poly.entity_id
_entity_poly.type
_entity_poly.pdbx_seq_one_letter_code
_entity_poly.pdbx_strand_id
1 'polypeptide(L)'
;MGNWTPRYLARVETFYGPGYFEFAAVLETMTASLLVDIERRIGDCRTLHSRIETACSLWTLSGYGLVQVHPDARDLFDARFPAVRTSIADFQAFLAGLLDRASMAPAVPQLRPQRLAETVTLSLQGIKSYTSSRDHRLDLIEALATAVYDSVVARPGLRAATGHTGIGADAPAEAVRGLPE
;
A
#
# COMPACT_ATOMS: atom_id res chain seq x y z
N MET A 1 -23.54 11.00 -5.97
CA MET A 1 -24.22 9.69 -6.14
C MET A 1 -24.66 9.57 -7.59
N GLY A 2 -24.15 8.59 -8.33
CA GLY A 2 -24.51 8.38 -9.74
C GLY A 2 -25.90 7.75 -9.88
N ASN A 3 -26.64 8.13 -10.93
CA ASN A 3 -27.96 7.55 -11.24
C ASN A 3 -27.81 6.12 -11.77
N TRP A 4 -27.87 5.14 -10.86
CA TRP A 4 -27.89 3.73 -11.21
C TRP A 4 -29.29 3.30 -11.66
N THR A 5 -29.37 2.59 -12.80
CA THR A 5 -30.65 2.06 -13.27
C THR A 5 -31.12 0.89 -12.41
N PRO A 6 -32.44 0.65 -12.27
CA PRO A 6 -32.96 -0.52 -11.54
C PRO A 6 -32.40 -1.86 -12.06
N ARG A 7 -32.13 -1.96 -13.37
CA ARG A 7 -31.50 -3.14 -13.99
C ARG A 7 -30.06 -3.36 -13.54
N TYR A 8 -29.32 -2.29 -13.27
CA TYR A 8 -27.96 -2.39 -12.74
C TYR A 8 -27.98 -2.86 -11.29
N LEU A 9 -28.85 -2.27 -10.46
CA LEU A 9 -28.99 -2.63 -9.05
C LEU A 9 -29.37 -4.11 -8.88
N ALA A 10 -30.35 -4.60 -9.64
CA ALA A 10 -30.75 -6.00 -9.63
C ALA A 10 -29.60 -6.96 -10.06
N ARG A 11 -28.75 -6.53 -11.00
CA ARG A 11 -27.59 -7.32 -11.45
C ARG A 11 -26.51 -7.38 -10.38
N VAL A 12 -26.28 -6.29 -9.65
CA VAL A 12 -25.34 -6.23 -8.53
C VAL A 12 -25.81 -7.16 -7.40
N GLU A 13 -27.09 -7.12 -7.01
CA GLU A 13 -27.66 -8.04 -6.01
C GLU A 13 -27.63 -9.49 -6.46
N THR A 14 -27.85 -9.77 -7.75
CA THR A 14 -27.73 -11.13 -8.29
C THR A 14 -26.30 -11.67 -8.15
N PHE A 15 -25.29 -10.79 -8.28
CA PHE A 15 -23.89 -11.19 -8.28
C PHE A 15 -23.28 -11.24 -6.87
N TYR A 16 -23.61 -10.28 -6.01
CA TYR A 16 -23.05 -10.17 -4.65
C TYR A 16 -23.98 -10.67 -3.54
N GLY A 17 -25.23 -10.99 -3.88
CA GLY A 17 -26.25 -11.44 -2.95
C GLY A 17 -27.16 -10.31 -2.43
N PRO A 18 -28.29 -10.69 -1.81
CA PRO A 18 -29.16 -9.74 -1.12
C PRO A 18 -28.40 -9.08 0.05
N GLY A 19 -28.66 -7.79 0.29
CA GLY A 19 -28.02 -7.05 1.39
C GLY A 19 -26.70 -6.36 1.03
N TYR A 20 -26.24 -6.47 -0.23
CA TYR A 20 -24.96 -5.88 -0.65
C TYR A 20 -24.92 -4.35 -0.49
N PHE A 21 -26.02 -3.66 -0.76
CA PHE A 21 -26.04 -2.19 -0.68
C PHE A 21 -25.96 -1.70 0.77
N GLU A 22 -26.60 -2.41 1.69
CA GLU A 22 -26.51 -2.18 3.13
C GLU A 22 -25.08 -2.43 3.62
N PHE A 23 -24.49 -3.56 3.22
CA PHE A 23 -23.08 -3.86 3.50
C PHE A 23 -22.14 -2.76 2.99
N ALA A 24 -22.33 -2.33 1.74
CA ALA A 24 -21.52 -1.29 1.12
C ALA A 24 -21.65 0.06 1.85
N ALA A 25 -22.87 0.47 2.22
CA ALA A 25 -23.12 1.71 2.94
C ALA A 25 -22.51 1.71 4.36
N VAL A 26 -22.60 0.57 5.06
CA VAL A 26 -21.95 0.39 6.37
C VAL A 26 -20.44 0.51 6.22
N LEU A 27 -19.85 -0.18 5.25
CA LEU A 27 -18.41 -0.16 5.04
C LEU A 27 -17.88 1.21 4.62
N GLU A 28 -18.63 1.94 3.78
CA GLU A 28 -18.33 3.33 3.41
C GLU A 28 -18.31 4.23 4.64
N THR A 29 -19.34 4.14 5.50
CA THR A 29 -19.45 4.93 6.73
C THR A 29 -18.32 4.60 7.72
N MET A 30 -18.01 3.31 7.90
CA MET A 30 -16.91 2.85 8.75
C MET A 30 -15.56 3.35 8.22
N THR A 31 -15.33 3.27 6.91
CA THR A 31 -14.09 3.72 6.26
C THR A 31 -13.93 5.23 6.44
N ALA A 32 -14.96 6.01 6.15
CA ALA A 32 -14.92 7.47 6.32
C ALA A 32 -14.62 7.86 7.77
N SER A 33 -15.29 7.24 8.74
CA SER A 33 -15.06 7.49 10.17
C SER A 33 -13.64 7.14 10.58
N LEU A 34 -13.13 5.99 10.12
CA LEU A 34 -11.77 5.55 10.40
C LEU A 34 -10.72 6.49 9.81
N LEU A 35 -10.91 6.99 8.59
CA LEU A 35 -9.97 7.93 7.98
C LEU A 35 -9.93 9.27 8.71
N VAL A 36 -11.08 9.76 9.20
CA VAL A 36 -11.14 10.94 10.06
C VAL A 36 -10.36 10.72 11.36
N ASP A 37 -10.54 9.56 11.99
CA ASP A 37 -9.80 9.20 13.21
C ASP A 37 -8.29 9.07 12.98
N ILE A 38 -7.89 8.47 11.85
CA ILE A 38 -6.50 8.39 11.45
C ILE A 38 -5.91 9.79 11.26
N GLU A 39 -6.56 10.66 10.48
CA GLU A 39 -6.08 12.04 10.24
C GLU A 39 -5.89 12.80 11.55
N ARG A 40 -6.87 12.70 12.47
CA ARG A 40 -6.77 13.29 13.80
C ARG A 40 -5.55 12.75 14.55
N ARG A 41 -5.36 11.43 14.58
CA ARG A 41 -4.30 10.81 15.39
C ARG A 41 -2.90 11.08 14.83
N ILE A 42 -2.74 11.15 13.51
CA ILE A 42 -1.46 11.52 12.90
C ILE A 42 -1.16 13.02 13.07
N GLY A 43 -2.16 13.85 13.33
CA GLY A 43 -1.99 15.26 13.71
C GLY A 43 -1.17 15.43 15.00
N ASP A 44 -1.31 14.49 15.94
CA ASP A 44 -0.55 14.45 17.20
C ASP A 44 0.91 13.98 17.02
N CYS A 45 1.22 13.36 15.87
CA CYS A 45 2.52 12.77 15.60
C CYS A 45 3.53 13.83 15.10
N ARG A 46 4.72 13.84 15.72
CA ARG A 46 5.79 14.81 15.44
C ARG A 46 6.62 14.50 14.19
N THR A 47 6.71 13.23 13.79
CA THR A 47 7.61 12.78 12.71
C THR A 47 6.82 12.11 11.60
N LEU A 48 7.35 12.14 10.37
CA LEU A 48 6.74 11.40 9.26
C LEU A 48 6.65 9.90 9.54
N HIS A 49 7.71 9.32 10.09
CA HIS A 49 7.75 7.92 10.49
C HIS A 49 6.57 7.56 11.41
N SER A 50 6.38 8.31 12.50
CA SER A 50 5.28 8.05 13.45
C SER A 50 3.89 8.26 12.84
N ARG A 51 3.75 9.18 11.87
CA ARG A 51 2.50 9.35 11.10
C ARG A 51 2.18 8.14 10.22
N ILE A 52 3.18 7.63 9.50
CA ILE A 52 3.03 6.44 8.64
C ILE A 52 2.67 5.23 9.50
N GLU A 53 3.44 4.97 10.55
CA GLU A 53 3.22 3.85 11.47
C GLU A 53 1.83 3.90 12.11
N THR A 54 1.42 5.07 12.61
CA THR A 54 0.11 5.27 13.22
C THR A 54 -1.03 5.03 12.23
N ALA A 55 -0.95 5.59 11.02
CA ALA A 55 -1.96 5.40 9.99
C ALA A 55 -2.09 3.91 9.59
N CYS A 56 -0.97 3.26 9.32
CA CYS A 56 -0.92 1.84 8.96
C CYS A 56 -1.43 0.94 10.07
N SER A 57 -1.09 1.24 11.34
CA SER A 57 -1.53 0.47 12.50
C SER A 57 -3.03 0.56 12.71
N LEU A 58 -3.59 1.77 12.72
CA LEU A 58 -5.02 1.99 12.88
C LEU A 58 -5.82 1.32 11.75
N TRP A 59 -5.38 1.47 10.50
CA TRP A 59 -6.02 0.82 9.36
C TRP A 59 -5.95 -0.70 9.42
N THR A 60 -4.80 -1.24 9.83
CA THR A 60 -4.56 -2.69 9.83
C THR A 60 -5.29 -3.41 10.95
N LEU A 61 -5.41 -2.74 12.09
CA LEU A 61 -6.10 -3.25 13.26
C LEU A 61 -7.59 -2.94 13.27
N SER A 62 -8.06 -2.06 12.37
CA SER A 62 -9.50 -1.82 12.20
C SER A 62 -10.22 -3.14 11.91
N GLY A 63 -11.28 -3.38 12.69
CA GLY A 63 -12.09 -4.61 12.65
C GLY A 63 -11.34 -5.91 12.98
N TYR A 64 -10.05 -5.88 13.37
CA TYR A 64 -9.32 -7.07 13.82
C TYR A 64 -10.01 -7.68 15.05
N GLY A 65 -10.28 -6.86 16.07
CA GLY A 65 -11.01 -7.32 17.26
C GLY A 65 -12.42 -7.80 16.93
N LEU A 66 -13.10 -7.12 16.00
CA LEU A 66 -14.44 -7.49 15.55
C LEU A 66 -14.46 -8.89 14.95
N VAL A 67 -13.52 -9.22 14.05
CA VAL A 67 -13.44 -10.56 13.42
C VAL A 67 -13.04 -11.65 14.39
N GLN A 68 -12.26 -11.32 15.42
CA GLN A 68 -11.93 -12.29 16.47
C GLN A 68 -13.17 -12.69 17.29
N VAL A 69 -14.06 -11.74 17.56
CA VAL A 69 -15.31 -11.99 18.31
C VAL A 69 -16.42 -12.54 17.40
N HIS A 70 -16.48 -12.06 16.16
CA HIS A 70 -17.51 -12.35 15.16
C HIS A 70 -16.85 -12.82 13.85
N PRO A 71 -16.53 -14.13 13.72
CA PRO A 71 -15.84 -14.66 12.54
C PRO A 71 -16.62 -14.51 11.22
N ASP A 72 -17.93 -14.34 11.29
CA ASP A 72 -18.82 -13.99 10.18
C ASP A 72 -18.56 -12.58 9.62
N ALA A 73 -17.97 -11.68 10.40
CA ALA A 73 -17.56 -10.35 9.94
C ALA A 73 -16.32 -10.36 9.01
N ARG A 74 -15.81 -11.53 8.61
CA ARG A 74 -14.65 -11.66 7.71
C ARG A 74 -14.88 -11.01 6.34
N ASP A 75 -16.13 -10.91 5.90
CA ASP A 75 -16.49 -10.30 4.62
C ASP A 75 -16.06 -8.82 4.53
N LEU A 76 -15.89 -8.13 5.68
CA LEU A 76 -15.35 -6.77 5.75
C LEU A 76 -13.91 -6.65 5.21
N PHE A 77 -13.20 -7.76 5.07
CA PHE A 77 -11.82 -7.82 4.60
C PHE A 77 -11.68 -8.53 3.25
N ASP A 78 -12.79 -8.95 2.66
CA ASP A 78 -12.77 -9.75 1.44
C ASP A 78 -12.80 -8.87 0.18
N ALA A 79 -11.66 -8.79 -0.50
CA ALA A 79 -11.49 -7.99 -1.71
C ALA A 79 -12.35 -8.47 -2.91
N ARG A 80 -13.07 -9.59 -2.81
CA ARG A 80 -14.09 -9.98 -3.80
C ARG A 80 -15.24 -8.96 -3.84
N PHE A 81 -15.56 -8.31 -2.72
CA PHE A 81 -16.58 -7.25 -2.65
C PHE A 81 -16.03 -5.90 -3.15
N PRO A 82 -16.74 -5.20 -4.06
CA PRO A 82 -16.31 -3.89 -4.55
C PRO A 82 -16.17 -2.84 -3.45
N ALA A 83 -17.08 -2.84 -2.47
CA ALA A 83 -17.00 -1.90 -1.34
C ALA A 83 -15.69 -2.04 -0.55
N VAL A 84 -15.19 -3.27 -0.37
CA VAL A 84 -13.89 -3.52 0.29
C VAL A 84 -12.73 -2.99 -0.55
N ARG A 85 -12.78 -3.18 -1.88
CA ARG A 85 -11.76 -2.60 -2.78
C ARG A 85 -11.78 -1.07 -2.77
N THR A 86 -12.96 -0.45 -2.69
CA THR A 86 -13.09 1.01 -2.54
C THR A 86 -12.48 1.47 -1.22
N SER A 87 -12.81 0.80 -0.12
CA SER A 87 -12.24 1.08 1.21
C SER A 87 -10.70 1.04 1.20
N ILE A 88 -10.13 0.03 0.56
CA ILE A 88 -8.68 -0.10 0.36
C ILE A 88 -8.11 1.06 -0.49
N ALA A 89 -8.81 1.43 -1.57
CA ALA A 89 -8.40 2.53 -2.44
C ALA A 89 -8.45 3.89 -1.74
N ASP A 90 -9.45 4.13 -0.89
CA ASP A 90 -9.58 5.37 -0.11
C ASP A 90 -8.42 5.52 0.86
N PHE A 91 -8.05 4.44 1.57
CA PHE A 91 -6.87 4.46 2.43
C PHE A 91 -5.56 4.63 1.64
N GLN A 92 -5.44 4.01 0.46
CA GLN A 92 -4.29 4.22 -0.41
C GLN A 92 -4.17 5.69 -0.85
N ALA A 93 -5.29 6.32 -1.23
CA ALA A 93 -5.32 7.73 -1.61
C ALA A 93 -4.94 8.63 -0.43
N PHE A 94 -5.43 8.32 0.77
CA PHE A 94 -5.05 8.98 2.01
C PHE A 94 -3.53 8.92 2.24
N LEU A 95 -2.93 7.71 2.17
CA LEU A 95 -1.49 7.52 2.34
C LEU A 95 -0.68 8.26 1.27
N ALA A 96 -1.12 8.24 0.01
CA ALA A 96 -0.46 8.97 -1.06
C ALA A 96 -0.44 10.48 -0.76
N GLY A 97 -1.54 11.03 -0.26
CA GLY A 97 -1.61 12.43 0.18
C GLY A 97 -0.70 12.73 1.37
N LEU A 98 -0.61 11.83 2.34
CA LEU A 98 0.32 11.95 3.48
C LEU A 98 1.78 12.00 3.00
N LEU A 99 2.17 11.10 2.09
CA LEU A 99 3.53 11.01 1.55
C LEU A 99 3.88 12.21 0.65
N ASP A 100 2.92 12.73 -0.10
CA ASP A 100 3.11 13.90 -0.97
C ASP A 100 3.36 15.18 -0.16
N ARG A 101 2.59 15.40 0.91
CA ARG A 101 2.75 16.54 1.84
C ARG A 101 4.10 16.57 2.55
N ALA A 102 4.78 15.43 2.65
CA ALA A 102 6.07 15.35 3.31
C ALA A 102 7.24 15.93 2.46
N SER A 103 6.95 16.48 1.27
CA SER A 103 7.94 17.07 0.34
C SER A 103 9.14 16.17 0.10
N MET A 104 8.93 15.20 -0.78
CA MET A 104 9.95 14.39 -1.39
C MET A 104 10.59 15.15 -2.55
N ALA A 105 11.92 15.28 -2.59
CA ALA A 105 12.62 15.41 -3.87
C ALA A 105 12.86 13.98 -4.37
N PRO A 106 12.08 13.43 -5.32
CA PRO A 106 12.35 12.09 -5.79
C PRO A 106 13.57 12.19 -6.72
N ALA A 107 14.73 11.75 -6.26
CA ALA A 107 15.85 11.44 -7.17
C ALA A 107 15.52 10.23 -8.08
N VAL A 108 14.41 9.51 -7.78
CA VAL A 108 14.01 8.24 -8.40
C VAL A 108 12.51 8.29 -8.79
N PRO A 109 12.16 8.30 -10.09
CA PRO A 109 10.78 8.37 -10.58
C PRO A 109 9.84 7.23 -10.14
N GLN A 110 10.40 6.11 -9.69
CA GLN A 110 9.66 4.95 -9.19
C GLN A 110 9.12 5.15 -7.76
N LEU A 111 9.70 6.06 -6.97
CA LEU A 111 9.30 6.35 -5.58
C LEU A 111 8.25 7.46 -5.50
N ARG A 112 7.35 7.53 -6.48
CA ARG A 112 6.21 8.46 -6.43
C ARG A 112 5.29 8.11 -5.26
N PRO A 113 4.69 9.11 -4.56
CA PRO A 113 3.80 8.88 -3.43
C PRO A 113 2.72 7.83 -3.68
N GLN A 114 2.14 7.81 -4.88
CA GLN A 114 1.09 6.86 -5.26
C GLN A 114 1.59 5.41 -5.33
N ARG A 115 2.82 5.18 -5.84
CA ARG A 115 3.42 3.84 -5.93
C ARG A 115 3.89 3.32 -4.59
N LEU A 116 4.39 4.21 -3.74
CA LEU A 116 4.71 3.87 -2.35
C LEU A 116 3.43 3.51 -1.59
N ALA A 117 2.37 4.33 -1.69
CA ALA A 117 1.10 4.06 -1.04
C ALA A 117 0.48 2.73 -1.51
N GLU A 118 0.55 2.41 -2.81
CA GLU A 118 0.12 1.12 -3.36
C GLU A 118 0.92 -0.04 -2.76
N THR A 119 2.26 0.05 -2.78
CA THR A 119 3.14 -0.97 -2.18
C THR A 119 2.83 -1.21 -0.71
N VAL A 120 2.67 -0.13 0.07
CA VAL A 120 2.30 -0.20 1.48
C VAL A 120 0.94 -0.88 1.64
N THR A 121 -0.07 -0.42 0.92
CA THR A 121 -1.44 -0.93 1.05
C THR A 121 -1.51 -2.43 0.72
N LEU A 122 -0.83 -2.89 -0.33
CA LEU A 122 -0.72 -4.32 -0.67
C LEU A 122 0.00 -5.11 0.43
N SER A 123 1.08 -4.57 0.98
CA SER A 123 1.80 -5.19 2.10
C SER A 123 0.90 -5.34 3.32
N LEU A 124 0.09 -4.32 3.65
CA LEU A 124 -0.87 -4.39 4.74
C LEU A 124 -1.95 -5.46 4.50
N GLN A 125 -2.40 -5.71 3.27
CA GLN A 125 -3.32 -6.83 2.97
C GLN A 125 -2.66 -8.19 3.24
N GLY A 126 -1.39 -8.33 2.87
CA GLY A 126 -0.58 -9.51 3.21
C GLY A 126 -0.49 -9.70 4.71
N ILE A 127 -0.15 -8.63 5.45
CA ILE A 127 -0.08 -8.66 6.92
C ILE A 127 -1.44 -9.06 7.50
N LYS A 128 -2.56 -8.46 7.06
CA LYS A 128 -3.92 -8.83 7.52
C LYS A 128 -4.26 -10.31 7.29
N SER A 129 -3.75 -10.90 6.22
CA SER A 129 -4.09 -12.26 5.79
C SER A 129 -3.24 -13.33 6.48
N TYR A 130 -1.95 -13.05 6.74
CA TYR A 130 -0.98 -14.07 7.15
C TYR A 130 -0.50 -13.97 8.60
N THR A 131 -1.00 -13.01 9.37
CA THR A 131 -0.67 -12.88 10.79
C THR A 131 -1.85 -13.22 11.69
N SER A 132 -1.60 -13.99 12.74
CA SER A 132 -2.63 -14.43 13.69
C SER A 132 -2.72 -13.58 14.96
N SER A 133 -1.62 -12.95 15.39
CA SER A 133 -1.57 -12.12 16.60
C SER A 133 -1.50 -10.62 16.29
N ARG A 134 -2.03 -9.82 17.22
CA ARG A 134 -1.96 -8.36 17.19
C ARG A 134 -0.51 -7.86 17.21
N ASP A 135 0.31 -8.43 18.08
CA ASP A 135 1.69 -7.95 18.29
C ASP A 135 2.54 -8.18 17.03
N HIS A 136 2.46 -9.37 16.43
CA HIS A 136 3.17 -9.65 15.19
C HIS A 136 2.72 -8.76 14.02
N ARG A 137 1.44 -8.33 13.99
CA ARG A 137 0.98 -7.33 13.01
C ARG A 137 1.68 -5.99 13.22
N LEU A 138 1.74 -5.53 14.47
CA LEU A 138 2.36 -4.26 14.82
C LEU A 138 3.86 -4.27 14.49
N ASP A 139 4.57 -5.35 14.81
CA ASP A 139 6.00 -5.50 14.49
C ASP A 139 6.27 -5.37 12.97
N LEU A 140 5.45 -6.04 12.14
CA LEU A 140 5.58 -5.94 10.68
C LEU A 140 5.20 -4.56 10.14
N ILE A 141 4.24 -3.88 10.77
CA ILE A 141 3.86 -2.52 10.41
C ILE A 141 4.97 -1.53 10.75
N GLU A 142 5.60 -1.66 11.91
CA GLU A 142 6.74 -0.83 12.31
C GLU A 142 7.92 -1.02 11.33
N ALA A 143 8.24 -2.26 10.99
CA ALA A 143 9.28 -2.56 9.99
C ALA A 143 8.96 -1.95 8.62
N LEU A 144 7.71 -2.07 8.17
CA LEU A 144 7.25 -1.47 6.91
C LEU A 144 7.31 0.06 6.94
N ALA A 145 6.86 0.68 8.04
CA ALA A 145 6.89 2.14 8.21
C ALA A 145 8.32 2.67 8.19
N THR A 146 9.25 1.94 8.82
CA THR A 146 10.69 2.26 8.81
C THR A 146 11.26 2.17 7.39
N ALA A 147 11.00 1.09 6.66
CA ALA A 147 11.48 0.94 5.28
C ALA A 147 10.94 2.03 4.34
N VAL A 148 9.67 2.39 4.48
CA VAL A 148 9.05 3.47 3.70
C VAL A 148 9.68 4.80 4.07
N TYR A 149 9.78 5.10 5.37
CA TYR A 149 10.41 6.32 5.86
C TYR A 149 11.84 6.47 5.34
N ASP A 150 12.65 5.41 5.42
CA ASP A 150 14.03 5.44 4.91
C ASP A 150 14.06 5.61 3.38
N SER A 151 13.14 5.00 2.63
CA SER A 151 13.03 5.23 1.18
C SER A 151 12.64 6.67 0.83
N VAL A 152 11.95 7.35 1.77
CA VAL A 152 11.51 8.73 1.65
C VAL A 152 12.59 9.71 2.13
N VAL A 153 13.38 9.35 3.14
CA VAL A 153 14.33 10.27 3.80
C VAL A 153 15.79 10.05 3.38
N ALA A 154 16.17 8.86 2.90
CA ALA A 154 17.51 8.57 2.43
C ALA A 154 17.68 8.88 0.93
N ARG A 155 18.83 9.29 0.38
CA ARG A 155 20.02 10.09 0.78
C ARG A 155 20.72 10.34 -0.57
N PRO A 156 21.20 11.54 -0.94
CA PRO A 156 21.84 11.81 -2.25
C PRO A 156 23.13 11.03 -2.58
N GLY A 157 23.56 10.06 -1.75
CA GLY A 157 24.90 9.47 -1.78
C GLY A 157 25.04 8.07 -2.40
N LEU A 158 23.96 7.31 -2.62
CA LEU A 158 24.07 5.92 -3.12
C LEU A 158 24.20 5.82 -4.65
N ARG A 159 24.84 6.81 -5.29
CA ARG A 159 25.17 6.80 -6.73
C ARG A 159 26.64 7.00 -7.04
N ALA A 160 27.50 7.26 -6.05
CA ALA A 160 28.94 7.48 -6.30
C ALA A 160 29.78 6.18 -6.39
N ALA A 161 29.20 4.99 -6.17
CA ALA A 161 29.95 3.74 -6.07
C ALA A 161 29.82 2.79 -7.29
N THR A 162 29.33 3.28 -8.43
CA THR A 162 29.47 2.58 -9.71
C THR A 162 30.13 3.49 -10.74
N GLY A 163 31.36 3.90 -10.43
CA GLY A 163 32.32 4.27 -11.47
C GLY A 163 32.63 3.01 -12.27
N HIS A 164 31.87 2.77 -13.32
CA HIS A 164 32.20 1.78 -14.34
C HIS A 164 33.38 2.36 -15.13
N THR A 165 34.59 2.07 -14.68
CA THR A 165 35.82 2.35 -15.41
C THR A 165 35.69 1.69 -16.79
N GLY A 166 35.82 2.50 -17.83
CA GLY A 166 35.58 2.10 -19.20
C GLY A 166 36.46 0.92 -19.63
N ILE A 167 35.84 -0.03 -20.34
CA ILE A 167 36.57 -0.91 -21.27
C ILE A 167 36.47 -0.22 -22.62
N GLY A 168 37.60 0.36 -23.03
CA GLY A 168 37.79 0.96 -24.33
C GLY A 168 37.61 -0.08 -25.43
N ALA A 169 36.98 0.36 -26.52
CA ALA A 169 37.04 -0.30 -27.79
C ALA A 169 38.50 -0.34 -28.28
N ASP A 170 38.98 -1.53 -28.64
CA ASP A 170 39.81 -1.70 -29.83
C ASP A 170 39.80 -3.18 -30.23
N ALA A 171 39.12 -3.47 -31.32
CA ALA A 171 39.34 -4.68 -32.09
C ALA A 171 40.28 -4.31 -33.25
N PRO A 172 41.24 -5.17 -33.58
CA PRO A 172 41.68 -5.29 -34.95
C PRO A 172 41.36 -6.68 -35.51
N ALA A 173 40.92 -6.65 -36.77
CA ALA A 173 40.69 -7.80 -37.62
C ALA A 173 42.02 -8.34 -38.20
N GLU A 174 41.94 -9.61 -38.63
CA GLU A 174 42.84 -10.36 -39.53
C GLU A 174 44.19 -10.87 -38.99
N ALA A 175 44.32 -12.20 -38.92
CA ALA A 175 45.25 -12.94 -39.78
C ALA A 175 45.02 -14.46 -39.70
N VAL A 176 44.78 -15.05 -40.87
CA VAL A 176 44.79 -16.49 -41.18
C VAL A 176 46.21 -17.05 -41.04
N ARG A 177 46.39 -18.26 -40.44
CA ARG A 177 47.21 -19.41 -40.92
C ARG A 177 47.60 -20.41 -39.81
N GLY A 178 47.33 -21.69 -40.06
CA GLY A 178 48.25 -22.80 -39.74
C GLY A 178 47.99 -23.68 -38.50
N LEU A 179 47.52 -24.92 -38.75
CA LEU A 179 47.91 -26.16 -38.02
C LEU A 179 49.44 -26.40 -38.17
N PRO A 180 50.14 -27.32 -37.43
CA PRO A 180 49.72 -28.55 -36.72
C PRO A 180 50.30 -28.62 -35.26
N GLU A 181 50.10 -29.63 -34.41
CA GLU A 181 50.24 -31.11 -34.50
C GLU A 181 49.11 -31.89 -33.80
#